data_AF-A0A377W0L6-F1
#
_entry.id   AF-A0A377W0L6-F1
#
_cell.length_a   1.000
_cell.length_b   1.000
_cell.length_c   1.000
_cell.angle_alpha   90.00
_cell.angle_beta   90.00
_cell.angle_gamma   90.00
#
_symmetry.space_group_name_H-M   'P 1'
#
loop_
_entity.id
_entity.type
_entity.pdbx_description
1 polymer ?
#
loop_
_entity_poly.entity_id
_entity_poly.type
_entity_poly.pdbx_seq_one_letter_code
_entity_poly.pdbx_strand_id
1 'polypeptide(L)'
;MTEGTIKTSKYEIIAIFREELRKRTEIEIFFNNTSIITQLTRVDFAEFHIQTHRKIPSGHKIRFLLHSDSGKIEFNAALTKHDNSGVDKGIRYAFFIA
;
A
#
# COMPACT_ATOMS: atom_id res chain seq x y z
N MET A 1 -11.75 14.69 -20.50
CA MET A 1 -11.31 14.02 -19.26
C MET A 1 -11.47 12.54 -19.50
N THR A 2 -10.37 11.79 -19.61
CA THR A 2 -10.45 10.34 -19.68
C THR A 2 -10.80 9.84 -18.28
N GLU A 3 -11.92 9.14 -18.18
CA GLU A 3 -12.30 8.40 -16.98
C GLU A 3 -11.20 7.39 -16.64
N GLY A 4 -10.85 7.26 -15.35
CA GLY A 4 -9.84 6.30 -14.93
C GLY A 4 -10.23 4.86 -15.28
N THR A 5 -9.26 4.00 -15.56
CA THR A 5 -9.54 2.57 -15.81
C THR A 5 -9.60 1.82 -14.47
N ILE A 6 -10.67 1.06 -14.25
CA ILE A 6 -10.82 0.21 -13.05
C ILE A 6 -10.18 -1.16 -13.31
N LYS A 7 -9.34 -1.62 -12.38
CA LYS A 7 -8.72 -2.95 -12.38
C LYS A 7 -9.26 -3.78 -11.22
N THR A 8 -9.94 -4.89 -11.52
CA THR A 8 -10.53 -5.81 -10.53
C THR A 8 -9.97 -7.22 -10.59
N SER A 9 -9.14 -7.53 -11.59
CA SER A 9 -8.52 -8.85 -11.71
C SER A 9 -7.43 -9.02 -10.65
N LYS A 10 -7.61 -9.97 -9.73
CA LYS A 10 -6.64 -10.25 -8.66
C LYS A 10 -5.22 -10.46 -9.19
N TYR A 11 -5.06 -11.22 -10.27
CA TYR A 11 -3.73 -11.49 -10.84
C TYR A 11 -3.10 -10.25 -11.47
N GLU A 12 -3.91 -9.39 -12.09
CA GLU A 12 -3.45 -8.11 -12.65
C GLU A 12 -3.01 -7.15 -11.53
N ILE A 13 -3.81 -7.06 -10.45
CA ILE A 13 -3.48 -6.25 -9.27
C ILE A 13 -2.15 -6.74 -8.65
N ILE A 14 -1.98 -8.04 -8.44
CA ILE A 14 -0.72 -8.59 -7.89
C ILE A 14 0.46 -8.29 -8.82
N ALA A 15 0.28 -8.39 -10.14
CA ALA A 15 1.33 -8.08 -11.11
C ALA A 15 1.73 -6.59 -11.04
N ILE A 16 0.75 -5.68 -10.97
CA ILE A 16 0.97 -4.24 -10.76
C ILE A 16 1.78 -4.02 -9.48
N PHE A 17 1.30 -4.51 -8.33
CA PHE A 17 1.99 -4.29 -7.05
C PHE A 17 3.41 -4.84 -7.03
N ARG A 18 3.65 -6.01 -7.63
CA ARG A 18 5.00 -6.58 -7.76
C ARG A 18 5.92 -5.72 -8.61
N GLU A 19 5.39 -5.12 -9.67
CA GLU A 19 6.16 -4.23 -10.52
C GLU A 19 6.48 -2.90 -9.83
N GLU A 20 5.48 -2.27 -9.21
CA GLU A 20 5.65 -1.03 -8.46
C GLU A 20 6.59 -1.22 -7.24
N LEU A 21 6.57 -2.40 -6.60
CA LEU A 21 7.57 -2.78 -5.59
C LEU A 21 9.00 -2.78 -6.16
N ARG A 22 9.23 -3.37 -7.34
CA ARG A 22 10.57 -3.43 -7.96
C ARG A 22 11.09 -2.05 -8.33
N LYS A 23 10.20 -1.18 -8.81
CA LYS A 23 10.50 0.21 -9.15
C LYS A 23 10.71 1.11 -7.94
N ARG A 24 10.39 0.62 -6.73
CA ARG A 24 10.37 1.40 -5.49
C ARG A 24 9.45 2.62 -5.60
N THR A 25 8.31 2.44 -6.26
CA THR A 25 7.29 3.47 -6.43
C THR A 25 6.83 3.99 -5.08
N GLU A 26 6.69 5.31 -4.99
CA GLU A 26 6.16 5.96 -3.80
C GLU A 26 4.68 5.60 -3.60
N ILE A 27 4.37 5.15 -2.39
CA ILE A 27 2.99 4.92 -1.95
C ILE A 27 2.65 5.92 -0.85
N GLU A 28 1.60 6.69 -1.10
CA GLU A 28 1.02 7.63 -0.15
C GLU A 28 -0.17 6.99 0.58
N ILE A 29 -0.25 7.24 1.88
CA ILE A 29 -1.20 6.60 2.79
C ILE A 29 -1.94 7.70 3.52
N PHE A 30 -3.27 7.70 3.45
CA PHE A 30 -4.11 8.75 4.02
C PHE A 30 -4.83 8.25 5.28
N PHE A 31 -4.61 8.93 6.41
CA PHE A 31 -5.31 8.66 7.67
C PHE A 31 -5.36 9.91 8.57
N ASN A 32 -6.46 10.10 9.30
CA ASN A 32 -6.63 11.18 10.28
C ASN A 32 -6.21 12.58 9.78
N ASN A 33 -6.66 12.96 8.58
CA ASN A 33 -6.29 14.22 7.90
C ASN A 33 -4.78 14.43 7.65
N THR A 34 -3.98 13.38 7.80
CA THR A 34 -2.56 13.37 7.48
C THR A 34 -2.26 12.37 6.38
N SER A 35 -1.13 12.54 5.71
CA SER A 35 -0.57 11.52 4.85
C SER A 35 0.89 11.23 5.18
N ILE A 36 1.32 10.03 4.80
CA ILE A 36 2.73 9.64 4.79
C ILE A 36 3.07 9.06 3.43
N ILE A 37 4.29 9.33 2.98
CA ILE A 37 4.87 8.71 1.80
C ILE A 37 5.88 7.66 2.26
N THR A 38 5.82 6.48 1.68
CA THR A 38 6.77 5.38 1.90
C THR A 38 6.86 4.55 0.61
N GLN A 39 7.38 3.33 0.71
CA GLN A 39 7.48 2.36 -0.38
C GLN A 39 6.90 1.01 0.06
N LEU A 40 6.48 0.21 -0.92
CA LEU A 40 6.18 -1.20 -0.69
C LEU A 40 7.47 -1.91 -0.25
N THR A 41 7.37 -2.79 0.75
CA THR A 41 8.51 -3.58 1.25
C THR A 41 8.39 -5.07 0.92
N ARG A 42 7.17 -5.56 0.70
CA ARG A 42 6.88 -6.94 0.29
C ARG A 42 5.50 -7.01 -0.36
N VAL A 43 5.34 -7.88 -1.33
CA VAL A 43 4.04 -8.22 -1.93
C VAL A 43 3.96 -9.74 -2.07
N ASP A 44 2.92 -10.35 -1.53
CA ASP A 44 2.60 -11.76 -1.72
C ASP A 44 1.26 -11.94 -2.46
N PHE A 45 0.64 -13.13 -2.37
CA PHE A 45 -0.59 -13.44 -3.08
C PHE A 45 -1.87 -12.91 -2.41
N ALA A 46 -1.78 -12.45 -1.17
CA ALA A 46 -2.90 -12.00 -0.36
C ALA A 46 -2.65 -10.63 0.30
N GLU A 47 -1.40 -10.28 0.59
CA GLU A 47 -1.03 -9.11 1.35
C GLU A 47 0.09 -8.31 0.67
N PHE A 48 0.05 -6.99 0.84
CA PHE A 48 1.21 -6.13 0.62
C PHE A 48 1.66 -5.52 1.94
N HIS A 49 2.95 -5.21 2.02
CA HIS A 49 3.58 -4.69 3.23
C HIS A 49 4.20 -3.32 2.99
N ILE A 50 4.17 -2.51 4.02
CA ILE A 50 4.88 -1.24 4.12
C ILE A 50 5.60 -1.17 5.46
N GLN A 51 6.54 -0.24 5.59
CA GLN A 51 7.21 0.06 6.84
C GLN A 51 7.18 1.57 7.11
N THR A 52 6.85 1.95 8.34
CA THR A 52 6.84 3.35 8.76
C THR A 52 7.01 3.48 10.27
N HIS A 53 7.56 4.61 10.72
CA HIS A 53 7.63 4.95 12.14
C HIS A 53 6.31 5.53 12.68
N ARG A 54 5.36 5.86 11.80
CA ARG A 54 4.05 6.40 12.19
C ARG A 54 3.06 5.28 12.48
N LYS A 55 2.25 5.49 13.53
CA LYS A 55 1.15 4.57 13.84
C LYS A 55 0.00 4.79 12.87
N ILE A 56 -0.33 3.76 12.11
CA ILE A 56 -1.53 3.72 11.26
C ILE A 56 -2.68 3.13 12.09
N PRO A 57 -3.86 3.80 12.15
CA PRO A 57 -4.99 3.30 12.93
C PRO A 57 -5.52 1.97 12.38
N SER A 58 -5.76 1.02 13.28
CA SER A 58 -6.40 -0.26 12.95
C SER A 58 -7.92 -0.14 12.83
N GLY A 59 -8.56 -1.07 12.12
CA GLY A 59 -10.03 -1.19 12.09
C GLY A 59 -10.75 -0.42 10.98
N HIS A 60 -10.02 0.28 10.12
CA HIS A 60 -10.58 0.98 8.96
C HIS A 60 -9.94 0.54 7.65
N LYS A 61 -10.72 0.62 6.55
CA LYS A 61 -10.16 0.60 5.20
C LYS A 61 -9.36 1.88 5.03
N ILE A 62 -8.05 1.73 4.82
CA ILE A 62 -7.13 2.84 4.62
C ILE A 62 -7.07 3.13 3.13
N ARG A 63 -7.06 4.43 2.78
CA ARG A 63 -6.93 4.88 1.40
C ARG A 63 -5.45 5.05 1.06
N PHE A 64 -5.09 4.59 -0.14
CA PHE A 64 -3.74 4.62 -0.67
C PHE A 64 -3.72 5.26 -2.05
N LEU A 65 -2.55 5.79 -2.40
CA LEU A 65 -2.23 6.27 -3.73
C LEU A 65 -0.81 5.82 -4.11
N LEU A 66 -0.69 5.02 -5.17
CA LEU A 66 0.60 4.70 -5.79
C LEU A 66 0.90 5.74 -6.88
N HIS A 67 2.07 6.37 -6.80
CA HIS A 67 2.56 7.35 -7.77
C HIS A 67 3.33 6.67 -8.90
N SER A 68 2.67 5.74 -9.62
CA SER A 68 3.29 4.99 -10.73
C SER A 68 3.54 5.89 -11.95
N ASP A 69 4.58 5.58 -12.72
CA ASP A 69 4.87 6.22 -14.01
C ASP A 69 3.69 6.11 -15.00
N SER A 70 2.88 5.06 -14.85
CA SER A 70 1.70 4.80 -15.70
C SER A 70 0.48 5.65 -15.33
N GLY A 71 0.57 6.39 -14.23
CA GLY A 71 -0.52 7.17 -13.65
C GLY A 71 -0.72 6.88 -12.17
N LYS A 72 -1.53 7.72 -11.53
CA LYS A 72 -1.91 7.56 -10.13
C LYS A 72 -2.89 6.39 -9.97
N ILE A 73 -2.56 5.46 -9.08
CA ILE A 73 -3.43 4.30 -8.77
C ILE A 73 -4.00 4.48 -7.37
N GLU A 74 -5.31 4.70 -7.29
CA GLU A 74 -6.04 4.87 -6.05
C GLU A 74 -6.72 3.56 -5.63
N PHE A 75 -6.58 3.19 -4.35
CA PHE A 75 -7.24 2.00 -3.82
C PHE A 75 -7.44 2.08 -2.30
N ASN A 76 -8.30 1.21 -1.78
CA ASN A 76 -8.51 1.04 -0.35
C ASN A 76 -8.06 -0.36 0.07
N ALA A 77 -7.38 -0.48 1.20
CA ALA A 77 -6.99 -1.78 1.74
C ALA A 77 -7.25 -1.86 3.25
N ALA A 78 -7.62 -3.05 3.70
CA ALA A 78 -7.83 -3.32 5.13
C ALA A 78 -6.51 -3.74 5.77
N LEU A 79 -6.18 -3.12 6.90
CA LEU A 79 -5.04 -3.54 7.69
C LEU A 79 -5.31 -4.92 8.29
N THR A 80 -4.43 -5.89 8.03
CA THR A 80 -4.58 -7.27 8.53
C THR A 80 -3.69 -7.53 9.73
N LYS A 81 -2.44 -7.06 9.69
CA LYS A 81 -1.42 -7.33 10.73
C LYS A 81 -0.49 -6.14 10.87
N HIS A 82 0.07 -5.97 12.06
CA HIS A 82 1.23 -5.12 12.25
C HIS A 82 2.19 -5.76 13.25
N ASP A 83 3.47 -5.49 13.08
CA ASP A 83 4.52 -6.02 13.94
C ASP A 83 5.52 -4.91 14.31
N ASN A 84 5.85 -4.86 15.60
CA ASN A 84 6.80 -3.94 16.21
C ASN A 84 8.17 -4.57 16.47
N SER A 85 8.44 -5.78 15.96
CA SER A 85 9.62 -6.62 16.30
C SER A 85 11.00 -6.10 15.90
N GLY A 86 11.15 -4.86 15.42
CA GLY A 86 12.44 -4.35 14.92
C GLY A 86 12.97 -3.17 15.70
N VAL A 87 13.87 -3.43 16.65
CA VAL A 87 14.87 -2.44 17.10
C VAL A 87 15.48 -1.81 15.84
N ASP A 88 15.37 -0.48 15.72
CA ASP A 88 15.81 0.39 14.60
C ASP A 88 15.06 0.42 13.26
N LYS A 89 14.03 -0.39 12.98
CA LYS A 89 13.47 -0.46 11.60
C LYS A 89 12.08 0.14 11.39
N GLY A 90 11.34 0.49 12.44
CA GLY A 90 9.96 1.00 12.32
C GLY A 90 8.90 -0.10 12.16
N ILE A 91 7.63 0.28 12.25
CA ILE A 91 6.47 -0.63 12.33
C ILE A 91 6.19 -1.19 10.94
N ARG A 92 6.07 -2.51 10.84
CA ARG A 92 5.65 -3.19 9.61
C ARG A 92 4.15 -3.38 9.62
N TYR A 93 3.51 -3.01 8.53
CA TYR A 93 2.07 -3.19 8.34
C TYR A 93 1.81 -4.09 7.14
N ALA A 94 0.83 -4.97 7.26
CA ALA A 94 0.33 -5.82 6.19
C ALA A 94 -1.12 -5.45 5.86
N PHE A 95 -1.43 -5.37 4.57
CA PHE A 95 -2.73 -4.97 4.06
C PHE A 95 -3.24 -5.99 3.04
N PHE A 96 -4.52 -6.31 3.12
CA PHE A 96 -5.15 -7.27 2.20
C PHE A 96 -5.29 -6.70 0.79
N ILE A 97 -4.92 -7.53 -0.20
CA ILE A 97 -5.17 -7.30 -1.62
C ILE A 97 -6.52 -7.95 -1.96
N ALA A 98 -7.53 -7.11 -2.20
CA ALA A 98 -8.87 -7.52 -2.58
C ALA A 98 -8.99 -7.85 -4.07
#